data_AF-A0A8T4KXN2-F1
#
_entry.id   AF-A0A8T4KXN2-F1
#
_cell.length_a   1.000
_cell.length_b   1.000
_cell.length_c   1.000
_cell.angle_alpha   90.00
_cell.angle_beta   90.00
_cell.angle_gamma   90.00
#
_symmetry.space_group_name_H-M   'P 1'
#
loop_
_entity.id
_entity.type
_entity.pdbx_description
1 polymer ?
#
loop_
_entity_poly.entity_id
_entity_poly.type
_entity_poly.pdbx_seq_one_letter_code
_entity_poly.pdbx_strand_id
1 'polypeptide(L)'
;MKSLEQYAEKLDFRGLVISSIITALSFVVGLFWKDAIQSTIDLYFKPGEGLLYTYLAALIITIAVAVIAFLLIRSQNITIKKLMASEHINKIKFMNMEDRIKWFKKMKYANIIDDIANERFDTKPKKSAKKTKGKSN
;
A
#
# COMPACT_ATOMS: atom_id res chain seq x y z
N MET A 1 -36.86 24.20 16.49
CA MET A 1 -35.69 24.46 15.64
C MET A 1 -34.51 23.77 16.30
N LYS A 2 -33.80 22.85 15.63
CA LYS A 2 -32.54 22.30 16.17
C LYS A 2 -31.50 23.42 16.08
N SER A 3 -31.16 24.00 17.22
CA SER A 3 -30.33 25.20 17.35
C SER A 3 -28.87 24.90 17.02
N LEU A 4 -28.15 25.93 16.58
CA LEU A 4 -26.73 25.88 16.18
C LEU A 4 -25.80 25.30 17.25
N GLU A 5 -26.25 25.25 18.50
CA GLU A 5 -25.63 24.58 19.63
C GLU A 5 -25.34 23.10 19.33
N GLN A 6 -26.25 22.39 18.65
CA GLN A 6 -26.05 20.98 18.31
C GLN A 6 -24.98 20.76 17.22
N TYR A 7 -24.72 21.77 16.38
CA TYR A 7 -23.62 21.76 15.41
C TYR A 7 -22.28 22.15 16.05
N ALA A 8 -22.31 23.07 17.02
CA ALA A 8 -21.13 23.49 17.79
C ALA A 8 -20.63 22.40 18.76
N GLU A 9 -21.53 21.67 19.41
CA GLU A 9 -21.20 20.56 20.33
C GLU A 9 -20.55 19.38 19.59
N LYS A 10 -20.82 19.23 18.29
CA LYS A 10 -20.18 18.25 17.42
C LYS A 10 -18.91 18.73 16.74
N LEU A 11 -18.53 20.00 16.94
CA LEU A 11 -17.33 20.58 16.38
C LEU A 11 -16.15 20.25 17.30
N ASP A 12 -15.31 19.31 16.87
CA ASP A 12 -14.01 19.08 17.52
C ASP A 12 -13.14 20.32 17.25
N PHE A 13 -13.32 21.36 18.07
CA PHE A 13 -12.64 22.65 17.92
C PHE A 13 -11.12 22.47 17.93
N ARG A 14 -10.62 21.49 18.69
CA ARG A 14 -9.21 21.11 18.68
C ARG A 14 -8.80 20.54 17.32
N GLY A 15 -9.59 19.62 16.76
CA GLY A 15 -9.39 19.09 15.41
C GLY A 15 -9.38 20.17 14.33
N LEU A 16 -10.30 21.14 14.41
CA LEU A 16 -10.35 22.28 13.49
C LEU A 16 -9.09 23.12 13.59
N VAL A 17 -8.68 23.52 14.79
CA VAL A 17 -7.47 24.34 15.01
C VAL A 17 -6.21 23.60 14.55
N ILE A 18 -6.07 22.32 14.90
CA ILE A 18 -4.92 21.50 14.48
C ILE A 18 -4.90 21.35 12.96
N SER A 19 -6.04 21.09 12.32
CA SER A 19 -6.12 20.98 10.85
C SER A 19 -5.73 22.29 10.17
N SER A 20 -6.17 23.44 10.68
CA SER A 20 -5.80 24.76 10.19
C SER A 20 -4.29 25.01 10.30
N ILE A 21 -3.69 24.67 11.45
CA ILE A 21 -2.23 24.77 11.65
C ILE A 21 -1.49 23.87 10.66
N ILE A 22 -1.92 22.62 10.50
CA ILE A 22 -1.29 21.69 9.54
C ILE A 22 -1.39 22.22 8.11
N THR A 23 -2.54 22.77 7.71
CA THR A 23 -2.71 23.37 6.39
C THR A 23 -1.79 24.57 6.19
N ALA A 24 -1.73 25.48 7.15
CA ALA A 24 -0.85 26.65 7.10
C ALA A 24 0.63 26.25 7.03
N LEU A 25 1.05 25.28 7.84
CA LEU A 25 2.42 24.75 7.82
C LEU A 25 2.74 24.04 6.51
N SER A 26 1.81 23.25 5.97
CA SER A 26 1.98 22.59 4.67
C SER A 26 2.16 23.61 3.55
N PHE A 27 1.43 24.73 3.61
CA PHE A 27 1.59 25.84 2.67
C PHE A 27 2.97 26.50 2.79
N VAL A 28 3.41 26.81 4.01
CA VAL A 28 4.74 27.37 4.28
C VAL A 28 5.83 26.46 3.74
N VAL A 29 5.77 25.16 4.05
CA VAL A 29 6.71 24.16 3.53
C VAL A 29 6.73 24.19 1.99
N GLY A 30 5.56 24.18 1.34
CA GLY A 30 5.45 24.28 -0.11
C GLY A 30 6.12 25.53 -0.71
N LEU A 31 5.98 26.69 -0.06
CA LEU A 31 6.66 27.92 -0.48
C LEU A 31 8.18 27.77 -0.38
N PHE A 32 8.68 27.25 0.74
CA PHE A 32 10.13 27.07 0.95
C PHE A 32 10.76 26.08 -0.03
N TRP A 33 10.01 25.07 -0.47
CA TRP A 33 10.51 24.10 -1.46
C TRP A 33 10.90 24.75 -2.79
N LYS A 34 10.15 25.77 -3.26
CA LYS A 34 10.50 26.50 -4.48
C LYS A 34 11.87 27.15 -4.36
N ASP A 35 12.11 27.86 -3.27
CA ASP A 35 13.34 28.62 -3.07
C ASP A 35 14.53 27.69 -2.78
N ALA A 36 14.31 26.60 -2.05
CA ALA A 36 15.32 25.57 -1.80
C ALA A 36 15.77 24.88 -3.11
N ILE A 37 14.82 24.55 -3.99
CA ILE A 37 15.13 23.98 -5.30
C ILE A 37 15.94 24.98 -6.13
N GLN A 38 15.50 26.24 -6.20
CA GLN A 38 16.18 27.25 -6.98
C GLN A 38 17.63 27.46 -6.49
N SER A 39 17.81 27.58 -5.18
CA SER A 39 19.15 27.67 -4.56
C SER A 39 20.00 26.41 -4.78
N THR A 40 19.40 25.23 -4.77
CA THR A 40 20.11 23.97 -5.07
C THR A 40 20.60 23.97 -6.52
N ILE A 41 19.77 24.41 -7.47
CA ILE A 41 20.16 24.49 -8.88
C ILE A 41 21.26 25.54 -9.04
N ASP A 42 21.18 26.70 -8.40
CA ASP A 42 22.23 27.73 -8.41
C ASP A 42 23.56 27.23 -7.84
N LEU A 43 23.51 26.38 -6.81
CA LEU A 43 24.70 25.82 -6.17
C LEU A 43 25.39 24.75 -7.04
N TYR A 44 24.60 23.85 -7.66
CA TYR A 44 25.13 22.71 -8.42
C TYR A 44 25.33 23.00 -9.92
N PHE A 45 24.59 23.95 -10.48
CA PHE A 45 24.69 24.36 -11.88
C PHE A 45 25.19 25.80 -11.93
N LYS A 46 26.34 26.03 -12.59
CA LYS A 46 26.88 27.38 -12.79
C LYS A 46 25.78 28.30 -13.35
N PRO A 47 25.57 29.49 -12.77
CA PRO A 47 24.64 30.47 -13.32
C PRO A 47 25.18 30.92 -14.68
N GLY A 48 24.66 30.33 -15.75
CA GLY A 48 24.79 30.87 -17.09
C GLY A 48 23.61 31.79 -17.31
N GLU A 49 23.84 33.07 -17.63
CA GLU A 49 22.83 34.12 -17.81
C GLU A 49 21.84 33.88 -18.99
N GLY A 50 21.73 32.65 -19.50
CA GLY A 50 20.95 32.30 -20.67
C GLY A 50 19.66 31.54 -20.34
N LEU A 51 18.65 31.72 -21.18
CA LEU A 51 17.37 30.97 -21.19
C LEU A 51 17.54 29.45 -21.00
N LEU A 52 18.66 28.88 -21.46
CA LEU A 52 19.01 27.47 -21.31
C LEU A 52 19.11 27.03 -19.85
N TYR A 53 19.57 27.90 -18.95
CA TYR A 53 19.64 27.62 -17.52
C TYR A 53 18.24 27.45 -16.92
N THR A 54 17.32 28.35 -17.25
CA THR A 54 15.92 28.28 -16.80
C THR A 54 15.21 27.03 -17.32
N TYR A 55 15.44 26.66 -18.57
CA TYR A 55 14.89 25.42 -19.13
C TYR A 55 15.47 24.17 -18.48
N LEU A 56 16.77 24.15 -18.19
CA LEU A 56 17.41 23.03 -17.52
C LEU A 56 16.92 22.89 -16.06
N ALA A 57 16.76 24.02 -15.37
CA ALA A 57 16.15 24.07 -14.04
C ALA A 57 14.73 23.48 -14.06
N ALA A 58 13.88 23.92 -15.00
CA ALA A 58 12.52 23.42 -15.15
C ALA A 58 12.46 21.91 -15.45
N LEU A 59 13.40 21.41 -16.27
CA LEU A 59 13.52 19.98 -16.57
C LEU A 59 13.84 19.16 -15.31
N ILE A 60 14.81 19.60 -14.52
CA ILE A 60 15.20 18.94 -13.26
C ILE A 60 14.02 18.89 -12.29
N ILE A 61 13.30 20.00 -12.15
CA ILE A 61 12.11 20.08 -11.29
C ILE A 61 11.05 19.09 -11.74
N THR A 62 10.80 19.00 -13.04
CA THR A 62 9.82 18.07 -13.61
C THR A 62 10.17 16.62 -13.30
N ILE A 63 11.45 16.26 -13.45
CA ILE A 63 11.94 14.91 -13.11
C ILE A 63 11.80 14.66 -11.61
N ALA A 64 12.20 15.61 -10.76
CA ALA A 64 12.09 15.48 -9.31
C ALA A 64 10.63 15.27 -8.86
N VAL A 65 9.70 16.07 -9.38
CA VAL A 65 8.26 15.95 -9.10
C VAL A 65 7.73 14.61 -9.59
N ALA A 66 8.12 14.15 -10.78
CA ALA A 66 7.70 12.85 -11.30
C ALA A 66 8.19 11.68 -10.42
N VAL A 67 9.43 11.74 -9.93
CA VAL A 67 9.99 10.73 -9.01
C VAL A 67 9.24 10.74 -7.69
N ILE A 68 8.98 11.91 -7.11
CA ILE A 68 8.20 12.03 -5.86
C ILE A 68 6.78 11.47 -6.06
N ALA A 69 6.10 11.85 -7.14
CA ALA A 69 4.77 11.34 -7.45
C ALA A 69 4.77 9.80 -7.59
N PHE A 70 5.77 9.25 -8.30
CA PHE A 70 5.92 7.81 -8.43
C PHE A 70 6.14 7.12 -7.07
N LEU A 71 7.01 7.67 -6.22
CA LEU A 71 7.25 7.14 -4.88
C LEU A 71 6.00 7.19 -4.00
N LEU A 72 5.21 8.26 -4.07
CA LEU A 72 3.94 8.38 -3.35
C LEU A 72 2.95 7.31 -3.78
N ILE A 73 2.74 7.14 -5.09
CA ILE A 73 1.85 6.10 -5.64
C ILE A 73 2.34 4.70 -5.23
N ARG A 74 3.65 4.47 -5.30
CA ARG A 74 4.26 3.19 -4.90
C ARG A 74 4.05 2.93 -3.40
N SER A 75 4.20 3.95 -2.55
CA SER A 75 4.01 3.87 -1.10
C SER A 75 2.55 3.59 -0.71
N GLN A 76 1.60 4.28 -1.36
CA GLN A 76 0.17 4.04 -1.15
C GLN A 76 -0.23 2.61 -1.52
N ASN A 77 0.28 2.09 -2.64
CA ASN A 77 0.02 0.70 -3.05
C ASN A 77 0.56 -0.33 -2.06
N ILE A 78 1.67 -0.05 -1.37
CA ILE A 78 2.19 -0.93 -0.31
C ILE A 78 1.27 -0.90 0.90
N THR A 79 0.81 0.30 1.29
CA THR A 79 -0.08 0.49 2.43
C THR A 79 -1.43 -0.18 2.20
N ILE A 80 -2.06 0.02 1.04
CA ILE A 80 -3.36 -0.61 0.71
C ILE A 80 -3.22 -2.13 0.61
N LYS A 81 -2.15 -2.66 0.00
CA LYS A 81 -1.91 -4.12 -0.01
C LYS A 81 -1.79 -4.69 1.40
N LYS A 82 -1.12 -3.97 2.32
CA LYS A 82 -0.95 -4.39 3.71
C LYS A 82 -2.27 -4.33 4.49
N LEU A 83 -3.10 -3.33 4.24
CA LEU A 83 -4.44 -3.20 4.81
C LEU A 83 -5.37 -4.30 4.30
N MET A 84 -5.41 -4.55 2.99
CA MET A 84 -6.21 -5.64 2.40
C MET A 84 -5.74 -7.03 2.88
N ALA A 85 -4.43 -7.27 2.98
CA ALA A 85 -3.89 -8.51 3.52
C ALA A 85 -4.25 -8.69 5.01
N SER A 86 -4.24 -7.60 5.80
CA SER A 86 -4.64 -7.63 7.21
C SER A 86 -6.14 -7.82 7.42
N GLU A 87 -6.98 -7.29 6.53
CA GLU A 87 -8.43 -7.41 6.59
C GLU A 87 -8.89 -8.86 6.32
N HIS A 88 -8.32 -9.51 5.30
CA HIS A 88 -8.59 -10.92 5.03
C HIS A 88 -8.14 -11.84 6.17
N ILE A 89 -7.00 -11.56 6.81
CA ILE A 89 -6.51 -12.35 7.95
C ILE A 89 -7.39 -12.13 9.19
N ASN A 90 -7.88 -10.91 9.45
CA ASN A 90 -8.82 -10.66 10.54
C ASN A 90 -10.13 -11.42 10.34
N LYS A 91 -10.68 -11.47 9.13
CA LYS A 91 -11.92 -12.21 8.86
C LYS A 91 -11.77 -13.73 9.09
N ILE A 92 -10.59 -14.28 8.80
CA ILE A 92 -10.27 -15.68 9.11
C ILE A 92 -10.07 -15.89 10.62
N LYS A 93 -9.47 -14.92 11.31
CA LYS A 93 -9.21 -14.97 12.75
C LYS A 93 -10.49 -14.86 13.60
N PHE A 94 -11.46 -14.07 13.15
CA PHE A 94 -12.76 -13.88 13.80
C PHE A 94 -13.87 -14.77 13.23
N MET A 95 -13.50 -15.81 12.47
CA MET A 95 -14.48 -16.76 11.94
C MET A 95 -15.16 -17.50 13.10
N ASN A 96 -16.49 -17.42 13.16
CA ASN A 96 -17.29 -18.09 14.18
C ASN A 96 -16.98 -19.60 14.17
N MET A 97 -17.00 -20.24 15.35
CA MET A 97 -16.57 -21.63 15.51
C MET A 97 -17.38 -22.58 14.63
N GLU A 98 -18.66 -22.28 14.40
CA GLU A 98 -19.55 -23.01 13.50
C GLU A 98 -19.10 -22.95 12.03
N ASP A 99 -18.71 -21.76 11.56
CA ASP A 99 -18.20 -21.56 10.20
C ASP A 99 -16.84 -22.21 10.01
N ARG A 100 -15.98 -22.18 11.04
CA ARG A 100 -14.70 -22.91 11.06
C ARG A 100 -14.92 -24.41 10.92
N ILE A 101 -15.85 -24.98 11.69
CA ILE A 101 -16.18 -26.42 11.61
C ILE A 101 -16.70 -26.76 10.21
N LYS A 102 -17.59 -25.94 9.65
CA LYS A 102 -18.12 -26.13 8.29
C LYS A 102 -17.02 -26.06 7.23
N TRP A 103 -16.09 -25.11 7.37
CA TRP A 103 -14.94 -24.95 6.48
C TRP A 103 -13.96 -26.13 6.56
N PHE A 104 -13.57 -26.57 7.77
CA PHE A 104 -12.71 -27.75 7.96
C PHE A 104 -13.36 -29.01 7.40
N LYS A 105 -14.67 -29.17 7.63
CA LYS A 105 -15.46 -30.26 7.09
C LYS A 105 -15.44 -30.24 5.57
N LYS A 106 -15.68 -29.08 4.94
CA LYS A 106 -15.60 -28.90 3.48
C LYS A 106 -14.22 -29.20 2.91
N MET A 107 -13.14 -28.73 3.55
CA MET A 107 -11.76 -29.01 3.12
C MET A 107 -11.44 -30.49 3.18
N LYS A 108 -11.82 -31.16 4.28
CA LYS A 108 -11.58 -32.59 4.46
C LYS A 108 -12.29 -33.40 3.38
N TYR A 109 -13.54 -33.06 3.03
CA TYR A 109 -14.26 -33.74 1.95
C TYR A 109 -13.73 -33.42 0.56
N ALA A 110 -13.29 -32.20 0.27
CA ALA A 110 -12.71 -31.86 -1.02
C ALA A 110 -11.47 -32.71 -1.32
N ASN A 111 -10.54 -32.80 -0.37
CA ASN A 111 -9.33 -33.62 -0.53
C ASN A 111 -9.65 -35.12 -0.67
N ILE A 112 -10.69 -35.63 0.01
CA ILE A 112 -11.11 -37.03 -0.11
C ILE A 112 -11.79 -37.28 -1.47
N ILE A 113 -12.62 -36.36 -1.96
CA ILE A 113 -13.28 -36.48 -3.26
C ILE A 113 -12.24 -36.41 -4.38
N ASP A 114 -11.22 -35.57 -4.26
CA ASP A 114 -10.12 -35.47 -5.22
C ASP A 114 -9.26 -36.75 -5.19
N ASP A 115 -9.00 -37.34 -4.03
CA ASP A 115 -8.26 -38.60 -3.90
C ASP A 115 -9.07 -39.78 -4.48
N ILE A 116 -10.36 -39.86 -4.19
CA ILE A 116 -11.28 -40.86 -4.77
C ILE A 116 -11.45 -40.65 -6.28
N ALA A 117 -11.50 -39.40 -6.75
CA ALA A 117 -11.55 -39.11 -8.18
C ALA A 117 -10.23 -39.53 -8.85
N ASN A 118 -9.10 -39.19 -8.25
CA ASN A 118 -7.78 -39.56 -8.76
C ASN A 118 -7.55 -41.08 -8.75
N GLU A 119 -8.07 -41.81 -7.76
CA GLU A 119 -8.09 -43.29 -7.73
C GLU A 119 -9.09 -43.90 -8.73
N ARG A 120 -10.30 -43.33 -8.85
CA ARG A 120 -11.34 -43.86 -9.75
C ARG A 120 -11.07 -43.56 -11.23
N PHE A 121 -10.24 -42.56 -11.53
CA PHE A 121 -9.77 -42.24 -12.87
C PHE A 121 -8.35 -42.76 -13.18
N ASP A 122 -7.75 -43.59 -12.30
CA ASP A 122 -6.42 -44.19 -12.49
C ASP A 122 -6.46 -45.36 -13.51
N THR A 123 -6.77 -45.03 -14.77
CA THR A 123 -6.49 -45.87 -15.95
C THR A 123 -5.31 -45.33 -16.76
N LYS A 124 -4.38 -44.60 -16.14
CA LYS A 124 -3.09 -44.26 -16.79
C LYS A 124 -1.90 -44.49 -15.87
N PRO A 125 -0.81 -45.09 -16.39
CA PRO A 125 0.26 -45.64 -15.57
C PRO A 125 0.99 -44.57 -14.75
N LYS A 126 1.10 -44.83 -13.44
CA LYS A 126 1.94 -44.12 -12.47
C LYS A 126 3.35 -43.88 -13.01
N LYS A 127 3.68 -42.62 -13.33
CA LYS A 127 5.06 -42.14 -13.31
C LYS A 127 5.32 -41.41 -11.99
N SER A 128 5.76 -42.16 -10.99
CA SER A 128 6.49 -41.60 -9.86
C SER A 128 7.72 -42.47 -9.58
N ALA A 129 8.78 -42.23 -10.35
CA ALA A 129 10.10 -42.58 -9.89
C ALA A 129 10.67 -41.37 -9.13
N LYS A 130 11.13 -41.68 -7.91
CA LYS A 130 12.24 -41.04 -7.19
C LYS A 130 11.88 -40.00 -6.13
N LYS A 131 11.70 -40.51 -4.91
CA LYS A 131 12.28 -39.87 -3.73
C LYS A 131 12.68 -40.92 -2.69
N THR A 132 13.98 -41.21 -2.60
CA THR A 132 14.59 -41.73 -1.38
C THR A 132 15.76 -40.82 -1.03
N LYS A 133 15.52 -39.90 -0.10
CA LYS A 133 16.56 -39.29 0.72
C LYS A 133 16.91 -40.32 1.79
N GLY A 134 18.09 -40.94 1.67
CA GLY A 134 18.74 -41.66 2.76
C GLY A 134 19.75 -40.73 3.43
N LYS A 135 19.55 -40.50 4.72
CA LYS A 135 20.45 -39.79 5.64
C LYS A 135 21.16 -40.90 6.45
N SER A 136 22.48 -40.95 6.43
CA SER A 136 23.29 -41.67 7.43
C SER A 136 24.66 -41.01 7.52
N ASN A 137 25.19 -40.99 8.74
CA ASN A 137 26.37 -40.33 9.29
C ASN A 137 27.59 -40.21 8.37
#